data_AF-A0AAF0V0H7-F1
#
_entry.id   AF-A0AAF0V0H7-F1
#
_cell.length_a   1.000
_cell.length_b   1.000
_cell.length_c   1.000
_cell.angle_alpha   90.00
_cell.angle_beta   90.00
_cell.angle_gamma   90.00
#
_symmetry.space_group_name_H-M   'P 1'
#
loop_
_entity.id
_entity.type
_entity.pdbx_description
1 polymer ?
#
loop_
_entity_poly.entity_id
_entity_poly.type
_entity_poly.pdbx_seq_one_letter_code
_entity_poly.pdbx_strand_id
1 'polypeptide(L)'
;MDEIKRQPGGDEKEDFSSAHDKIVNCVTACIHIARAPDIIKQQQNLIDFFLISLSPNFSWPVKVSVFSSIKELCSKLHTETAGSQDSSQYASIVSFAHELFCKTSVKVLEIIQTVKIAQVHIAASECLVEMVNLLKAIRQLPGGEVAFSREFVQVYEMEKNEHAKSLLKRCIDILENLEKEHKVSS
;
A
#
# COMPACT_ATOMS: atom_id res chain seq x y z
N MET A 1 -26.34 -45.40 19.99
CA MET A 1 -26.50 -44.84 18.63
C MET A 1 -26.90 -43.40 18.85
N ASP A 2 -25.91 -42.52 18.93
CA ASP A 2 -26.12 -41.07 19.02
C ASP A 2 -25.03 -40.41 18.16
N GLU A 3 -25.36 -40.19 16.89
CA GLU A 3 -24.59 -39.34 16.00
C GLU A 3 -24.94 -37.88 16.32
N ILE A 4 -24.10 -37.21 17.12
CA ILE A 4 -24.12 -35.76 17.21
C ILE A 4 -23.42 -35.22 15.96
N LYS A 5 -24.28 -34.75 15.04
CA LYS A 5 -23.96 -34.05 13.81
C LYS A 5 -23.12 -32.81 14.10
N ARG A 6 -21.80 -32.86 13.84
CA ARG A 6 -20.96 -31.65 13.76
C ARG A 6 -21.41 -30.83 12.55
N GLN A 7 -21.85 -29.60 12.79
CA GLN A 7 -21.93 -28.56 11.76
C GLN A 7 -20.53 -27.93 11.61
N PRO A 8 -19.90 -27.94 10.41
CA PRO A 8 -18.80 -27.04 10.11
C PRO A 8 -19.35 -25.84 9.33
N GLY A 9 -19.15 -24.63 9.83
CA GLY A 9 -19.57 -23.44 9.07
C GLY A 9 -19.36 -22.07 9.69
N GLY A 10 -18.81 -21.95 10.91
CA GLY A 10 -18.62 -20.67 11.60
C GLY A 10 -17.17 -20.29 11.89
N ASP A 11 -16.35 -21.22 12.42
CA ASP A 11 -15.07 -20.86 13.06
C ASP A 11 -13.86 -20.73 12.11
N GLU A 12 -13.84 -21.44 10.98
CA GLU A 12 -12.61 -21.56 10.17
C GLU A 12 -12.18 -20.25 9.49
N LYS A 13 -13.13 -19.35 9.18
CA LYS A 13 -12.83 -18.06 8.53
C LYS A 13 -12.31 -17.01 9.51
N GLU A 14 -12.81 -16.99 10.75
CA GLU A 14 -12.31 -16.10 11.80
C GLU A 14 -10.90 -16.54 12.25
N ASP A 15 -10.70 -17.84 12.41
CA ASP A 15 -9.39 -18.41 12.77
C ASP A 15 -8.32 -18.11 11.70
N PHE A 16 -8.64 -18.31 10.41
CA PHE A 16 -7.73 -18.01 9.31
C PHE A 16 -7.41 -16.51 9.21
N SER A 17 -8.42 -15.65 9.40
CA SER A 17 -8.21 -14.20 9.40
C SER A 17 -7.31 -13.75 10.55
N SER A 18 -7.47 -14.34 11.74
CA SER A 18 -6.64 -14.01 12.91
C SER A 18 -5.20 -14.49 12.76
N ALA A 19 -4.99 -15.63 12.07
CA ALA A 19 -3.68 -16.13 11.73
C ALA A 19 -2.99 -15.24 10.69
N HIS A 20 -3.71 -14.79 9.66
CA HIS A 20 -3.14 -13.94 8.62
C HIS A 20 -2.74 -12.56 9.13
N ASP A 21 -3.50 -11.97 10.04
CA ASP A 21 -3.12 -10.72 10.70
C ASP A 21 -1.76 -10.83 11.41
N LYS A 22 -1.54 -11.95 12.12
CA LYS A 22 -0.24 -12.24 12.75
C LYS A 22 0.89 -12.39 11.74
N ILE A 23 0.62 -12.99 10.57
CA ILE A 23 1.61 -13.09 9.48
C ILE A 23 1.98 -11.69 8.98
N VAL A 24 0.99 -10.83 8.72
CA VAL A 24 1.24 -9.45 8.29
C VAL A 24 2.05 -8.69 9.35
N ASN A 25 1.70 -8.81 10.63
CA ASN A 25 2.45 -8.18 11.71
C ASN A 25 3.90 -8.69 11.81
N CYS A 26 4.12 -9.98 11.57
CA CYS A 26 5.46 -10.56 11.50
C CYS A 26 6.26 -9.99 10.32
N VAL A 27 5.66 -9.90 9.14
CA VAL A 27 6.28 -9.27 7.95
C VAL A 27 6.63 -7.81 8.22
N THR A 28 5.73 -7.04 8.85
CA THR A 28 5.99 -5.65 9.24
C THR A 28 7.19 -5.55 10.18
N ALA A 29 7.27 -6.42 11.21
CA ALA A 29 8.42 -6.47 12.11
C ALA A 29 9.72 -6.83 11.37
N CYS A 30 9.67 -7.74 10.40
CA CYS A 30 10.81 -8.07 9.55
C CYS A 30 11.26 -6.89 8.68
N ILE A 31 10.33 -6.15 8.06
CA ILE A 31 10.63 -4.94 7.28
C ILE A 31 11.33 -3.90 8.15
N HIS A 32 10.82 -3.68 9.37
CA HIS A 32 11.37 -2.72 10.31
C HIS A 32 12.85 -2.96 10.60
N ILE A 33 13.22 -4.21 10.90
CA ILE A 33 14.60 -4.57 11.30
C ILE A 33 15.52 -4.89 10.12
N ALA A 34 14.99 -5.26 8.96
CA ALA A 34 15.79 -5.67 7.80
C ALA A 34 16.63 -4.51 7.25
N ARG A 35 17.76 -4.85 6.60
CA ARG A 35 18.58 -3.89 5.88
C ARG A 35 17.99 -3.68 4.48
N ALA A 36 18.11 -2.47 3.93
CA ALA A 36 17.55 -2.16 2.61
C ALA A 36 17.97 -3.13 1.49
N PRO A 37 19.24 -3.59 1.37
CA PRO A 37 19.61 -4.55 0.34
C PRO A 37 18.85 -5.86 0.43
N ASP A 38 18.53 -6.32 1.64
CA ASP A 38 17.80 -7.57 1.85
C ASP A 38 16.31 -7.41 1.52
N ILE A 39 15.75 -6.24 1.80
CA ILE A 39 14.38 -5.88 1.42
C ILE A 39 14.27 -5.82 -0.12
N ILE A 40 15.21 -5.15 -0.79
CA ILE A 40 15.22 -5.01 -2.26
C ILE A 40 15.28 -6.38 -2.95
N LYS A 41 16.08 -7.32 -2.43
CA LYS A 41 16.11 -8.71 -2.94
C LYS A 41 14.76 -9.42 -2.85
N GLN A 42 13.89 -9.00 -1.95
CA GLN A 42 12.56 -9.58 -1.72
C GLN A 42 11.43 -8.76 -2.36
N GLN A 43 11.73 -7.77 -3.21
CA GLN A 43 10.73 -6.82 -3.73
C GLN A 43 9.48 -7.50 -4.30
N GLN A 44 9.66 -8.52 -5.14
CA GLN A 44 8.56 -9.18 -5.82
C GLN A 44 7.71 -9.98 -4.83
N ASN A 45 8.36 -10.68 -3.90
CA ASN A 45 7.69 -11.43 -2.84
C ASN A 45 6.87 -10.51 -1.92
N LEU A 46 7.39 -9.33 -1.59
CA LEU A 46 6.67 -8.34 -0.77
C LEU A 46 5.46 -7.78 -1.52
N ILE A 47 5.61 -7.41 -2.79
CA ILE A 47 4.50 -6.92 -3.61
C ILE A 47 3.41 -8.00 -3.72
N ASP A 48 3.78 -9.23 -4.06
CA ASP A 48 2.84 -10.33 -4.20
C ASP A 48 2.14 -10.63 -2.87
N PHE A 49 2.88 -10.62 -1.75
CA PHE A 49 2.31 -10.77 -0.42
C PHE A 49 1.26 -9.70 -0.12
N PHE A 50 1.54 -8.43 -0.43
CA PHE A 50 0.58 -7.35 -0.22
C PHE A 50 -0.65 -7.51 -1.11
N LEU A 51 -0.48 -7.78 -2.41
CA LEU A 51 -1.60 -7.97 -3.34
C LEU A 51 -2.51 -9.12 -2.93
N ILE A 52 -1.93 -10.26 -2.51
CA ILE A 52 -2.67 -11.40 -1.98
C ILE A 52 -3.43 -11.01 -0.73
N SER A 53 -2.76 -10.35 0.23
CA SER A 53 -3.35 -9.97 1.51
C SER A 53 -4.45 -8.90 1.38
N LEU A 54 -4.38 -8.08 0.32
CA LEU A 54 -5.41 -7.09 -0.04
C LEU A 54 -6.58 -7.70 -0.83
N SER A 55 -6.51 -8.98 -1.20
CA SER A 55 -7.62 -9.66 -1.90
C SER A 55 -8.92 -9.65 -1.08
N PRO A 56 -10.09 -9.77 -1.74
CA PRO A 56 -11.39 -9.75 -1.06
C PRO A 56 -11.56 -10.85 0.01
N ASN A 57 -10.75 -11.91 -0.04
CA ASN A 57 -10.85 -13.07 0.84
C ASN A 57 -10.45 -12.78 2.29
N PHE A 58 -9.68 -11.73 2.52
CA PHE A 58 -9.24 -11.33 3.85
C PHE A 58 -10.18 -10.29 4.46
N SER A 59 -10.30 -10.31 5.79
CA SER A 59 -11.12 -9.36 6.52
C SER A 59 -10.58 -7.92 6.43
N TRP A 60 -11.41 -6.96 6.82
CA TRP A 60 -11.00 -5.56 6.81
C TRP A 60 -9.90 -5.22 7.84
N PRO A 61 -9.82 -5.82 9.05
CA PRO A 61 -8.70 -5.56 9.95
C PRO A 61 -7.38 -6.01 9.36
N VAL A 62 -7.35 -7.17 8.68
CA VAL A 62 -6.17 -7.64 7.95
C VAL A 62 -5.73 -6.61 6.91
N LYS A 63 -6.66 -6.00 6.16
CA LYS A 63 -6.34 -4.95 5.19
C LYS A 63 -5.69 -3.73 5.86
N VAL A 64 -6.19 -3.32 7.03
CA VAL A 64 -5.60 -2.21 7.82
C VAL A 64 -4.18 -2.56 8.28
N SER A 65 -3.92 -3.79 8.70
CA SER A 65 -2.58 -4.26 9.05
C SER A 65 -1.65 -4.27 7.83
N VAL A 66 -2.15 -4.66 6.65
CA VAL A 66 -1.38 -4.63 5.40
C VAL A 66 -1.04 -3.19 4.99
N PHE A 67 -1.99 -2.25 5.11
CA PHE A 67 -1.72 -0.83 4.88
C PHE A 67 -0.61 -0.31 5.80
N SER A 68 -0.63 -0.69 7.07
CA SER A 68 0.44 -0.35 8.02
C SER A 68 1.78 -0.95 7.60
N SER A 69 1.79 -2.19 7.11
CA SER A 69 3.00 -2.86 6.61
C SER A 69 3.59 -2.16 5.38
N ILE A 70 2.74 -1.74 4.44
CA ILE A 70 3.17 -0.97 3.25
C ILE A 70 3.74 0.39 3.67
N LYS A 71 3.09 1.09 4.62
CA LYS A 71 3.59 2.36 5.18
C LYS A 71 4.99 2.20 5.80
N GLU A 72 5.20 1.15 6.57
CA GLU A 72 6.51 0.83 7.16
C GLU A 72 7.57 0.61 6.07
N LEU A 73 7.24 -0.15 5.03
CA LEU A 73 8.13 -0.34 3.87
C LEU A 73 8.46 1.00 3.19
N CYS A 74 7.46 1.85 2.94
CA CYS A 74 7.66 3.15 2.33
C CYS A 74 8.60 4.03 3.18
N SER A 75 8.39 4.05 4.50
CA SER A 75 9.26 4.78 5.43
C SER A 75 10.70 4.28 5.38
N LYS A 76 10.88 2.95 5.40
CA LYS A 76 12.19 2.32 5.33
C LYS A 76 12.93 2.67 4.04
N LEU A 77 12.26 2.56 2.89
CA LEU A 77 12.84 2.92 1.59
C LEU A 77 13.18 4.42 1.53
N HIS A 78 12.32 5.28 2.07
CA HIS A 78 12.55 6.72 2.12
C HIS A 78 13.81 7.08 2.92
N THR A 79 13.98 6.54 4.13
CA THR A 79 15.17 6.80 4.97
C THR A 79 16.47 6.43 4.26
N GLU A 80 16.47 5.34 3.50
CA GLU A 80 17.64 4.84 2.79
C GLU A 80 17.99 5.72 1.57
N THR A 81 16.98 6.31 0.91
CA THR A 81 17.22 7.29 -0.17
C THR A 81 17.82 8.60 0.33
N ALA A 82 17.52 9.02 1.56
CA ALA A 82 18.07 10.25 2.15
C ALA A 82 19.55 10.11 2.56
N GLY A 83 20.03 8.88 2.79
CA GLY A 83 21.39 8.59 3.26
C GLY A 83 22.34 7.95 2.24
N SER A 84 21.82 7.47 1.09
CA SER A 84 22.62 6.70 0.14
C SER A 84 23.51 7.57 -0.75
N GLN A 85 24.82 7.30 -0.74
CA GLN A 85 25.76 7.73 -1.79
C GLN A 85 25.95 6.66 -2.89
N ASP A 86 25.35 5.47 -2.74
CA ASP A 86 25.43 4.37 -3.69
C ASP A 86 24.32 4.51 -4.75
N SER A 87 24.75 4.86 -5.97
CA SER A 87 23.86 5.06 -7.12
C SER A 87 23.13 3.78 -7.55
N SER A 88 23.73 2.61 -7.34
CA SER A 88 23.14 1.31 -7.74
C SER A 88 22.01 0.89 -6.79
N GLN A 89 22.21 1.10 -5.50
CA GLN A 89 21.17 0.87 -4.49
C GLN A 89 20.03 1.87 -4.66
N TYR A 90 20.36 3.15 -4.91
CA TYR A 90 19.35 4.18 -5.18
C TYR A 90 18.46 3.83 -6.38
N ALA A 91 19.05 3.42 -7.50
CA ALA A 91 18.30 2.98 -8.68
C ALA A 91 17.37 1.79 -8.39
N SER A 92 17.82 0.85 -7.54
CA SER A 92 17.00 -0.30 -7.14
C SER A 92 15.83 0.12 -6.25
N ILE A 93 16.03 1.06 -5.32
CA ILE A 93 14.94 1.61 -4.50
C ILE A 93 13.94 2.37 -5.37
N VAL A 94 14.43 3.15 -6.34
CA VAL A 94 13.58 3.85 -7.31
C VAL A 94 12.68 2.87 -8.07
N SER A 95 13.26 1.81 -8.63
CA SER A 95 12.50 0.78 -9.36
C SER A 95 11.47 0.11 -8.45
N PHE A 96 11.86 -0.23 -7.23
CA PHE A 96 10.96 -0.90 -6.29
C PHE A 96 9.82 0.01 -5.84
N ALA A 97 10.09 1.26 -5.49
CA ALA A 97 9.07 2.24 -5.11
C ALA A 97 8.05 2.48 -6.22
N HIS A 98 8.53 2.58 -7.47
CA HIS A 98 7.68 2.74 -8.64
C HIS A 98 6.78 1.53 -8.86
N GLU A 99 7.34 0.32 -8.84
CA GLU A 99 6.59 -0.91 -9.06
C GLU A 99 5.58 -1.17 -7.94
N LEU A 100 5.99 -0.96 -6.68
CA LEU A 100 5.12 -1.01 -5.52
C LEU A 100 3.93 -0.07 -5.72
N PHE A 101 4.19 1.20 -6.06
CA PHE A 101 3.12 2.16 -6.29
C PHE A 101 2.16 1.72 -7.40
N CYS A 102 2.68 1.39 -8.57
CA CYS A 102 1.86 1.03 -9.73
C CYS A 102 0.94 -0.16 -9.45
N LYS A 103 1.42 -1.17 -8.72
CA LYS A 103 0.65 -2.39 -8.44
C LYS A 103 -0.29 -2.25 -7.25
N THR A 104 0.16 -1.68 -6.14
CA THR A 104 -0.64 -1.72 -4.90
C THR A 104 -1.60 -0.54 -4.80
N SER A 105 -1.32 0.62 -5.41
CA SER A 105 -2.22 1.79 -5.33
C SER A 105 -3.60 1.51 -5.93
N VAL A 106 -3.66 0.89 -7.11
CA VAL A 106 -4.92 0.44 -7.75
C VAL A 106 -5.72 -0.43 -6.79
N LYS A 107 -5.05 -1.39 -6.15
CA LYS A 107 -5.71 -2.30 -5.22
C LYS A 107 -6.23 -1.59 -3.96
N VAL A 108 -5.49 -0.61 -3.46
CA VAL A 108 -5.89 0.21 -2.31
C VAL A 108 -7.10 1.08 -2.68
N LEU A 109 -7.10 1.69 -3.87
CA LEU A 109 -8.22 2.47 -4.39
C LEU A 109 -9.48 1.60 -4.55
N GLU A 110 -9.37 0.40 -5.12
CA GLU A 110 -10.48 -0.58 -5.18
C GLU A 110 -11.06 -0.89 -3.79
N ILE A 111 -10.21 -1.00 -2.76
CA ILE A 111 -10.67 -1.27 -1.39
C ILE A 111 -11.49 -0.09 -0.85
N ILE A 112 -11.06 1.16 -1.08
CA ILE A 112 -11.82 2.36 -0.68
C ILE A 112 -13.20 2.37 -1.34
N GLN A 113 -13.31 1.92 -2.60
CA GLN A 113 -14.56 1.90 -3.33
C GLN A 113 -15.53 0.79 -2.87
N THR A 114 -14.99 -0.33 -2.36
CA THR A 114 -15.77 -1.56 -2.13
C THR A 114 -16.09 -1.80 -0.66
N VAL A 115 -15.17 -1.48 0.26
CA VAL A 115 -15.40 -1.61 1.69
C VAL A 115 -16.21 -0.39 2.16
N LYS A 116 -17.12 -0.56 3.12
CA LYS A 116 -17.99 0.53 3.64
C LYS A 116 -17.69 0.84 5.10
N ILE A 117 -16.40 0.92 5.44
CA ILE A 117 -15.93 1.10 6.82
C ILE A 117 -14.99 2.30 6.86
N ALA A 118 -15.40 3.36 7.54
CA ALA A 118 -14.65 4.62 7.58
C ALA A 118 -13.18 4.46 7.99
N GLN A 119 -12.89 3.60 8.97
CA GLN A 119 -11.52 3.32 9.40
C GLN A 119 -10.64 2.74 8.28
N VAL A 120 -11.22 1.90 7.42
CA VAL A 120 -10.51 1.30 6.28
C VAL A 120 -10.17 2.36 5.25
N HIS A 121 -11.10 3.29 5.00
CA HIS A 121 -10.88 4.38 4.04
C HIS A 121 -9.77 5.31 4.52
N ILE A 122 -9.79 5.68 5.80
CA ILE A 122 -8.74 6.50 6.42
C ILE A 122 -7.37 5.80 6.30
N ALA A 123 -7.28 4.55 6.76
CA ALA A 123 -6.03 3.80 6.73
C ALA A 123 -5.49 3.57 5.31
N ALA A 124 -6.38 3.29 4.35
CA ALA A 124 -6.05 3.16 2.93
C ALA A 124 -5.52 4.48 2.37
N SER A 125 -6.19 5.60 2.62
CA SER A 125 -5.76 6.91 2.15
C SER A 125 -4.44 7.36 2.78
N GLU A 126 -4.21 7.08 4.06
CA GLU A 126 -2.90 7.30 4.69
C GLU A 126 -1.79 6.46 4.03
N CYS A 127 -2.09 5.20 3.70
CA CYS A 127 -1.16 4.33 2.98
C CYS A 127 -0.79 4.92 1.61
N LEU A 128 -1.78 5.39 0.85
CA LEU A 128 -1.55 6.07 -0.41
C LEU A 128 -0.70 7.32 -0.25
N VAL A 129 -0.92 8.12 0.80
CA VAL A 129 -0.11 9.31 1.11
C VAL A 129 1.35 8.94 1.31
N GLU A 130 1.67 7.88 2.05
CA GLU A 130 3.07 7.44 2.23
C GLU A 130 3.70 6.98 0.91
N MET A 131 2.94 6.27 0.07
CA MET A 131 3.44 5.81 -1.22
C MET A 131 3.72 6.98 -2.18
N VAL A 132 2.83 7.98 -2.27
CA VAL A 132 3.08 9.18 -3.10
C VAL A 132 4.19 10.07 -2.53
N ASN A 133 4.35 10.13 -1.20
CA ASN A 133 5.47 10.84 -0.58
C ASN A 133 6.81 10.17 -0.93
N LEU A 134 6.86 8.84 -0.96
CA LEU A 134 8.05 8.11 -1.40
C LEU A 134 8.38 8.44 -2.85
N LEU A 135 7.40 8.41 -3.77
CA LEU A 135 7.58 8.81 -5.16
C LEU A 135 8.11 10.24 -5.28
N LYS A 136 7.55 11.16 -4.48
CA LYS A 136 8.00 12.55 -4.43
C LYS A 136 9.46 12.66 -3.99
N ALA A 137 9.86 11.93 -2.97
CA ALA A 137 11.22 11.97 -2.45
C ALA A 137 12.25 11.50 -3.48
N ILE A 138 11.92 10.48 -4.26
CA ILE A 138 12.79 9.97 -5.34
C ILE A 138 12.62 10.72 -6.67
N ARG A 139 11.74 11.72 -6.71
CA ARG A 139 11.37 12.52 -7.89
C ARG A 139 10.92 11.67 -9.08
N GLN A 140 10.24 10.57 -8.82
CA GLN A 140 9.76 9.67 -9.87
C GLN A 140 8.26 9.80 -10.03
N LEU A 141 7.83 9.70 -11.29
CA LEU A 141 6.43 9.65 -11.65
C LEU A 141 6.07 8.24 -12.14
N PRO A 142 4.89 7.71 -11.79
CA PRO A 142 4.38 6.47 -12.37
C PRO A 142 4.28 6.60 -13.89
N GLY A 143 4.76 5.59 -14.63
CA GLY A 143 4.52 5.53 -16.07
C GLY A 143 3.03 5.31 -16.31
N GLY A 144 2.40 6.11 -17.18
CA GLY A 144 0.93 6.11 -17.34
C GLY A 144 0.20 7.23 -16.57
N GLU A 145 0.93 8.23 -16.07
CA GLU A 145 0.54 9.55 -15.54
C GLU A 145 -0.97 9.90 -15.54
N VAL A 146 -1.61 9.96 -16.71
CA VAL A 146 -3.02 10.37 -16.84
C VAL A 146 -4.02 9.35 -16.26
N ALA A 147 -3.68 8.07 -16.28
CA ALA A 147 -4.57 7.00 -15.80
C ALA A 147 -4.66 7.01 -14.27
N PHE A 148 -3.53 7.05 -13.56
CA PHE A 148 -3.53 7.02 -12.09
C PHE A 148 -4.18 8.27 -11.49
N SER A 149 -3.81 9.47 -11.96
CA SER A 149 -4.41 10.71 -11.46
C SER A 149 -5.94 10.71 -11.60
N ARG A 150 -6.47 10.11 -12.67
CA ARG A 150 -7.92 9.96 -12.87
C ARG A 150 -8.57 9.02 -11.86
N GLU A 151 -7.94 7.89 -11.55
CA GLU A 151 -8.46 6.94 -10.54
C GLU A 151 -8.53 7.58 -9.15
N PHE A 152 -7.49 8.31 -8.76
CA PHE A 152 -7.49 9.07 -7.50
C PHE A 152 -8.61 10.13 -7.46
N VAL A 153 -8.79 10.89 -8.55
CA VAL A 153 -9.89 11.88 -8.66
C VAL A 153 -11.26 11.19 -8.55
N GLN A 154 -11.45 10.05 -9.23
CA GLN A 154 -12.71 9.31 -9.15
C GLN A 154 -13.02 8.88 -7.72
N VAL A 155 -12.04 8.32 -6.99
CA VAL A 155 -12.22 7.89 -5.60
C VAL A 155 -12.44 9.09 -4.68
N TYR A 156 -11.72 10.20 -4.89
CA TYR A 156 -11.90 11.45 -4.15
C TYR A 156 -13.34 12.00 -4.26
N GLU A 157 -13.92 12.00 -5.46
CA GLU A 157 -15.26 12.54 -5.67
C GLU A 157 -16.36 11.71 -4.99
N MET A 158 -16.19 10.40 -4.91
CA MET A 158 -17.16 9.50 -4.26
C MET A 158 -16.97 9.35 -2.75
N GLU A 159 -15.81 9.74 -2.21
CA GLU A 159 -15.51 9.63 -0.79
C GLU A 159 -16.41 10.56 0.03
N LYS A 160 -16.96 10.02 1.12
CA LYS A 160 -17.88 10.71 2.04
C LYS A 160 -17.24 11.02 3.39
N ASN A 161 -16.19 10.29 3.77
CA ASN A 161 -15.41 10.57 4.95
C ASN A 161 -14.46 11.74 4.68
N GLU A 162 -14.73 12.90 5.29
CA GLU A 162 -13.96 14.13 5.06
C GLU A 162 -12.46 13.97 5.34
N HIS A 163 -12.08 13.16 6.33
CA HIS A 163 -10.68 12.93 6.62
C HIS A 163 -9.99 12.13 5.51
N ALA A 164 -10.58 10.99 5.11
CA ALA A 164 -10.08 10.20 3.98
C ALA A 164 -10.07 11.01 2.67
N LYS A 165 -11.10 11.85 2.45
CA LYS A 165 -11.21 12.75 1.30
C LYS A 165 -10.07 13.78 1.27
N SER A 166 -9.73 14.36 2.42
CA SER A 166 -8.59 15.29 2.53
C SER A 166 -7.24 14.63 2.20
N LEU A 167 -7.05 13.37 2.62
CA LEU A 167 -5.86 12.59 2.33
C LEU A 167 -5.75 12.23 0.84
N LEU A 168 -6.87 11.86 0.21
CA LEU A 168 -6.93 11.63 -1.24
C LEU A 168 -6.64 12.90 -2.03
N LYS A 169 -7.17 14.06 -1.60
CA LYS A 169 -6.86 15.35 -2.24
C LYS A 169 -5.36 15.65 -2.17
N ARG A 170 -4.74 15.41 -1.01
CA ARG A 170 -3.30 15.55 -0.85
C ARG A 170 -2.52 14.63 -1.81
N CYS A 171 -2.99 13.40 -2.03
CA CYS A 171 -2.35 12.50 -3.01
C CYS A 171 -2.41 13.08 -4.43
N ILE A 172 -3.59 13.55 -4.86
CA ILE A 172 -3.79 14.20 -6.16
C ILE A 172 -2.85 15.40 -6.32
N ASP A 173 -2.81 16.28 -5.33
CA ASP A 173 -1.96 17.48 -5.38
C ASP A 173 -0.46 17.13 -5.48
N ILE A 174 0.00 16.08 -4.79
CA ILE A 174 1.39 15.62 -4.90
C ILE A 174 1.69 15.09 -6.31
N LEU A 175 0.80 14.26 -6.86
CA LEU A 175 0.98 13.67 -8.18
C LEU A 175 0.97 14.74 -9.29
N GLU A 176 0.04 15.69 -9.24
CA GLU A 176 -0.03 16.81 -10.19
C GLU A 176 1.21 17.70 -10.13
N ASN A 177 1.77 17.91 -8.94
CA ASN A 177 3.00 18.69 -8.79
C ASN A 177 4.22 17.95 -9.38
N LEU A 178 4.31 16.64 -9.18
CA LEU A 178 5.37 15.82 -9.79
C LEU A 178 5.27 15.81 -11.32
N GLU A 179 4.06 15.70 -11.87
CA GLU A 179 3.79 15.82 -13.31
C GLU A 179 4.28 17.17 -13.86
N LYS A 180 4.00 18.28 -13.18
CA LYS A 180 4.49 19.62 -13.59
C LYS A 180 6.01 19.71 -13.56
N GLU A 181 6.66 19.20 -12.51
CA GLU A 181 8.12 19.20 -12.37
C GLU A 181 8.81 18.39 -13.49
N HIS A 182 8.23 17.25 -13.87
CA HIS A 182 8.72 16.40 -14.97
C HIS A 182 8.61 17.09 -16.32
N LYS A 183 7.48 17.78 -16.59
CA LYS A 183 7.24 18.54 -17.83
C LYS A 183 8.15 19.76 -17.99
N VAL A 184 8.59 20.37 -16.89
CA VAL A 184 9.53 21.50 -16.92
C VAL A 184 10.99 21.05 -17.12
N SER A 185 11.30 19.79 -16.79
CA SER A 185 12.66 19.23 -16.85
C SER A 185 12.96 18.44 -18.13
N SER A 186 11.97 18.29 -19.02
CA SER A 186 12.06 17.60 -20.32
C SER A 186 12.17 18.58 -21.47
#